data_AF-A0A3D0DW27-F1
#
_entry.id   AF-A0A3D0DW27-F1
#
_cell.length_a   1.000
_cell.length_b   1.000
_cell.length_c   1.000
_cell.angle_alpha   90.00
_cell.angle_beta   90.00
_cell.angle_gamma   90.00
#
_symmetry.space_group_name_H-M   'P 1'
#
loop_
_entity.id
_entity.type
_entity.pdbx_description
1 polymer ?
#
loop_
_entity_poly.entity_id
_entity_poly.type
_entity_poly.pdbx_seq_one_letter_code
_entity_poly.pdbx_strand_id
1 'polypeptide(L)' 'AAGTTERLRDVPRHPGLHGLLGYASRGLIWAPLCAELLAAKLENEPLPLEAALVDALDPARFVLRARRSSRVPQGSQLE' A
#
# COMPACT_ATOMS: atom_id res chain seq x y z
N ALA A 1 27.00 1.66 -1.61
CA ALA A 1 25.84 2.52 -1.96
C ALA A 1 24.71 2.18 -0.99
N ALA A 2 24.28 3.14 -0.16
CA ALA A 2 23.21 2.91 0.82
C ALA A 2 21.95 2.46 0.08
N GLY A 3 21.43 1.27 0.42
CA GLY A 3 20.24 0.73 -0.23
C GLY A 3 19.06 1.66 0.03
N THR A 4 18.46 2.22 -1.01
CA THR A 4 17.28 3.09 -0.90
C THR A 4 16.18 2.36 -0.13
N THR A 5 15.75 2.95 0.99
CA THR A 5 14.63 2.47 1.80
C THR A 5 13.32 2.84 1.10
N GLU A 6 12.84 1.98 0.20
CA GLU A 6 11.57 2.16 -0.51
C GLU A 6 10.39 2.17 0.49
N ARG A 7 9.53 3.20 0.38
CA ARG A 7 8.29 3.37 1.16
C ARG A 7 7.07 3.21 0.25
N LEU A 8 5.88 3.03 0.85
CA LEU A 8 4.63 2.84 0.10
C LEU A 8 4.29 3.99 -0.87
N ARG A 9 4.64 5.23 -0.49
CA ARG A 9 4.43 6.42 -1.32
C ARG A 9 5.33 6.47 -2.56
N ASP A 10 6.43 5.70 -2.55
CA ASP A 10 7.41 5.67 -3.64
C ASP A 10 7.03 4.63 -4.70
N VAL A 11 6.05 3.76 -4.43
CA VAL A 11 5.60 2.73 -5.36
C VAL A 11 4.78 3.37 -6.49
N PRO A 12 5.19 3.22 -7.76
CA PRO A 12 4.51 3.82 -8.90
C PRO A 12 3.02 3.45 -8.97
N ARG A 13 2.18 4.44 -9.30
CA ARG A 13 0.72 4.30 -9.44
C ARG A 13 0.29 4.62 -10.87
N HIS A 14 -0.85 4.07 -11.28
CA HIS A 14 -1.49 4.50 -12.52
C HIS A 14 -2.23 5.83 -12.26
N PRO A 15 -1.93 6.90 -13.00
CA PRO A 15 -2.60 8.19 -12.82
C PRO A 15 -4.12 8.07 -13.01
N GLY A 16 -4.89 8.74 -12.13
CA GLY A 16 -6.36 8.78 -12.19
C GLY A 16 -7.08 7.46 -11.89
N LEU A 17 -6.36 6.39 -11.58
CA LEU A 17 -6.96 5.10 -11.28
C LEU A 17 -7.06 4.87 -9.77
N HIS A 18 -8.29 4.70 -9.29
CA HIS A 18 -8.59 4.41 -7.90
C HIS A 18 -9.41 3.13 -7.82
N GLY A 19 -9.22 2.34 -6.76
CA GLY A 19 -9.88 1.05 -6.63
C GLY A 19 -10.17 0.71 -5.18
N LEU A 20 -11.41 0.30 -4.94
CA LEU A 20 -11.89 -0.27 -3.69
C LEU A 20 -12.26 -1.73 -3.94
N LEU A 21 -11.34 -2.63 -3.62
CA LEU A 21 -11.37 -4.04 -4.03
C LEU A 21 -11.13 -4.96 -2.82
N GLY A 22 -11.44 -6.25 -2.99
CA GLY A 22 -11.07 -7.27 -2.00
C GLY A 22 -11.97 -7.35 -0.76
N TYR A 23 -13.22 -6.88 -0.86
CA TYR A 23 -14.14 -6.87 0.27
C TYR A 23 -14.73 -8.23 0.67
N ALA A 24 -14.73 -9.20 -0.24
CA ALA A 24 -15.32 -10.53 -0.05
C ALA A 24 -16.76 -10.46 0.54
N SER A 25 -17.12 -11.35 1.47
CA SER A 25 -18.45 -11.41 2.09
C SER A 25 -18.76 -10.25 3.06
N ARG A 26 -17.80 -9.36 3.35
CA ARG A 26 -17.95 -8.26 4.32
C ARG A 26 -18.00 -6.88 3.67
N GLY A 27 -18.34 -6.81 2.38
CA GLY A 27 -18.39 -5.55 1.64
C GLY A 27 -19.35 -4.51 2.19
N LEU A 28 -20.54 -4.92 2.63
CA LEU A 28 -21.51 -3.98 3.21
C LEU A 28 -21.00 -3.31 4.49
N ILE A 29 -20.10 -3.98 5.22
CA ILE A 29 -19.51 -3.44 6.46
C ILE A 29 -18.38 -2.45 6.13
N TRP A 30 -17.50 -2.80 5.19
CA TRP A 30 -16.29 -2.01 4.91
C TRP A 30 -16.48 -0.91 3.87
N ALA A 31 -17.42 -1.07 2.95
CA ALA A 31 -17.58 -0.15 1.81
C ALA A 31 -17.79 1.31 2.23
N PRO A 32 -18.63 1.66 3.24
CA PRO A 32 -18.81 3.06 3.63
C PRO A 32 -17.51 3.71 4.13
N LEU A 33 -16.80 3.04 5.05
CA LEU A 33 -15.55 3.58 5.62
C LEU A 33 -14.45 3.73 4.55
N CYS A 34 -14.34 2.75 3.65
CA CYS A 34 -13.34 2.80 2.59
C CYS A 34 -13.70 3.80 1.47
N ALA A 35 -14.99 4.04 1.21
CA ALA A 35 -15.45 5.12 0.33
C ALA A 35 -15.02 6.48 0.89
N GLU A 36 -15.23 6.71 2.18
CA GLU A 36 -14.85 7.98 2.82
C GLU A 36 -13.35 8.18 2.90
N LEU A 37 -12.60 7.09 3.15
CA LEU A 37 -11.14 7.14 3.03
C LEU A 37 -10.69 7.54 1.61
N LEU A 38 -11.35 7.02 0.56
CA LEU A 38 -11.01 7.35 -0.82
C LEU A 38 -11.40 8.80 -1.16
N ALA A 39 -12.60 9.23 -0.77
CA ALA A 39 -13.07 10.60 -0.96
C ALA A 39 -12.12 11.61 -0.29
N ALA A 40 -11.78 11.40 0.98
CA ALA A 40 -10.82 12.25 1.70
C ALA A 40 -9.45 12.32 1.01
N LYS A 41 -8.97 11.20 0.44
CA LYS A 41 -7.72 11.19 -0.34
C LYS A 41 -7.81 11.98 -1.64
N LEU A 42 -8.94 11.92 -2.34
CA LEU A 42 -9.15 12.64 -3.60
C LEU A 42 -9.22 14.15 -3.37
N GLU A 43 -9.91 14.56 -2.30
CA GLU A 43 -10.13 15.97 -1.95
C GLU A 43 -9.01 16.59 -1.10
N ASN A 44 -7.96 15.82 -0.78
CA ASN A 44 -6.87 16.22 0.10
C ASN A 44 -7.32 16.64 1.51
N GLU A 45 -8.33 15.95 2.03
CA GLU A 45 -8.85 16.15 3.37
C GLU A 45 -8.08 15.31 4.42
N PRO A 46 -8.20 15.65 5.71
CA PRO A 46 -7.71 14.79 6.78
C PRO A 46 -8.30 13.38 6.69
N LEU A 47 -7.44 12.36 6.84
CA LEU A 47 -7.87 10.97 6.71
C LEU A 47 -8.71 10.53 7.93
N PRO A 48 -9.77 9.73 7.73
CA PRO A 48 -10.63 9.24 8.82
C PRO A 48 -10.00 8.11 9.65
N LEU A 49 -8.75 7.72 9.35
CA LEU A 49 -8.04 6.58 9.93
C LEU A 49 -6.57 6.93 10.17
N GLU A 50 -5.95 6.24 11.12
CA GLU A 50 -4.52 6.38 11.40
C GLU A 50 -3.67 5.92 10.21
N ALA A 51 -2.52 6.56 10.04
CA ALA A 51 -1.61 6.27 8.92
C ALA A 51 -1.26 4.79 8.78
N ALA A 52 -1.05 4.08 9.90
CA ALA A 52 -0.74 2.66 9.88
C ALA A 52 -1.88 1.78 9.30
N LEU A 53 -3.14 2.15 9.56
CA LEU A 53 -4.29 1.45 8.97
C LEU A 53 -4.44 1.78 7.49
N VAL A 54 -4.19 3.03 7.10
CA VAL A 54 -4.21 3.44 5.70
C VAL A 54 -3.13 2.71 4.90
N ASP A 55 -1.92 2.59 5.45
CA ASP A 55 -0.83 1.80 4.88
C ASP A 55 -1.18 0.31 4.78
N ALA A 56 -1.90 -0.22 5.77
CA ALA A 56 -2.38 -1.60 5.76
C ALA A 56 -3.49 -1.86 4.73
N LEU A 57 -4.22 -0.82 4.29
CA LEU A 57 -5.22 -0.91 3.22
C LEU A 57 -4.61 -0.71 1.82
N ASP A 58 -3.44 -0.07 1.72
CA ASP A 58 -2.82 0.23 0.44
C ASP A 58 -2.47 -1.06 -0.35
N PRO A 59 -2.88 -1.21 -1.62
CA PRO A 59 -2.54 -2.38 -2.43
C PRO A 59 -1.04 -2.52 -2.68
N ALA A 60 -0.28 -1.42 -2.70
CA ALA A 60 1.17 -1.42 -2.89
C ALA A 60 1.92 -2.16 -1.76
N ARG A 61 1.28 -2.44 -0.63
CA ARG A 61 1.87 -3.22 0.48
C ARG A 61 2.35 -4.61 0.04
N PHE A 62 1.64 -5.23 -0.90
CA PHE A 62 2.03 -6.55 -1.41
C PHE A 62 3.26 -6.46 -2.31
N VAL A 63 3.31 -5.45 -3.17
CA VAL A 63 4.46 -5.17 -4.05
C VAL A 63 5.70 -4.86 -3.23
N LEU A 64 5.58 -3.96 -2.25
CA LEU A 64 6.68 -3.57 -1.38
C LEU A 64 7.19 -4.77 -0.55
N ARG A 65 6.29 -5.60 -0.03
CA ARG A 65 6.66 -6.83 0.69
C ARG A 65 7.42 -7.81 -0.20
N ALA A 66 6.95 -8.03 -1.44
CA ALA A 66 7.63 -8.92 -2.39
C ALA A 66 9.05 -8.43 -2.70
N ARG A 67 9.21 -7.14 -3.02
CA ARG A 67 10.52 -6.53 -3.31
C ARG A 67 11.51 -6.62 -2.13
N ARG A 68 11.01 -6.49 -0.90
CA ARG A 68 11.83 -6.68 0.32
C ARG A 68 12.27 -8.14 0.47
N SER A 69 11.40 -9.10 0.17
CA SER A 69 11.71 -10.53 0.26
C SER A 69 12.66 -10.99 -0.85
N SER A 70 12.63 -10.40 -2.04
CA SER A 70 13.57 -10.71 -3.13
C SER A 70 15.00 -10.20 -2.88
N ARG A 71 15.18 -9.33 -1.88
CA ARG A 71 16.48 -8.71 -1.55
C ARG A 71 17.31 -9.55 -0.57
N VAL A 72 16.95 -10.83 -0.37
CA VAL A 72 17.77 -11.80 0.39
C VAL A 72 19.21 -11.77 -0.19
N PRO A 73 20.24 -11.59 0.67
CA PRO A 73 21.60 -11.37 0.21
C PRO A 73 22.13 -12.59 -0.56
N GLN A 74 22.68 -12.36 -1.75
CA GLN A 74 23.63 -13.28 -2.39
C GLN A 74 24.88 -13.32 -1.51
N GLY A 75 24.87 -14.21 -0.52
CA GLY A 75 26.01 -14.56 0.30
C GLY A 75 26.40 -16.01 0.05
N SER A 76 27.10 -16.26 -1.07
CA SER A 76 28.00 -17.41 -1.24
C SER A 76 28.85 -17.23 -2.51
N GLN A 77 29.71 -16.22 -2.51
CA GLN A 77 30.99 -16.31 -3.24
C GLN A 77 32.09 -16.33 -2.19
N LEU A 78 32.26 -17.49 -1.58
CA LEU A 78 33.48 -17.89 -0.87
C LEU A 78 33.60 -19.40 -1.06
N GLU A 79 34.04 -19.80 -2.26
CA GLU A 79 35.09 -20.80 -2.55
C GLU A 79 35.23 -20.97 -4.07
#